data_AF-A0A965K4D9-F1
#
_entry.id   AF-A0A965K4D9-F1
#
_cell.length_a   1.000
_cell.length_b   1.000
_cell.length_c   1.000
_cell.angle_alpha   90.00
_cell.angle_beta   90.00
_cell.angle_gamma   90.00
#
_symmetry.space_group_name_H-M   'P 1'
#
loop_
_entity.id
_entity.type
_entity.pdbx_description
1 polymer ?
#
loop_
_entity_poly.entity_id
_entity_poly.type
_entity_poly.pdbx_seq_one_letter_code
_entity_poly.pdbx_strand_id
1 'polypeptide(L)'
;MAGAGMAKRHWTMRAKRWKLGFVINGLSSFTCFVVALIFGVVKFGEGAWMVVCTAPFMFWGLIHLNKQYTLEEEAFESGSGAGTLTTSHNRIVVFVDQYDLATERALAYCKTLSSSTIRAIHFDIDPAVTKTLEERWGRHESASSSIPLEIMECEDRRVDRAALEVVSDMVRDPKVFAMVILPRRGFTSRIQRLLHDRTADTIASAVMHVPRTAATIVPYRMKTVVPMAQSVDAPSADVVVRGGHR
;
A
#
# COMPACT_ATOMS: atom_id res chain seq x y z
N MET A 1 31.23 -17.28 16.16
CA MET A 1 29.91 -17.65 16.74
C MET A 1 29.23 -18.84 16.05
N ALA A 2 29.58 -19.23 14.81
CA ALA A 2 29.00 -20.40 14.13
C ALA A 2 29.15 -21.73 14.90
N GLY A 3 30.26 -21.90 15.65
CA GLY A 3 30.50 -23.08 16.49
C GLY A 3 29.46 -23.26 17.62
N ALA A 4 29.04 -22.19 18.30
CA ALA A 4 28.00 -22.27 19.33
C ALA A 4 26.64 -22.70 18.77
N GLY A 5 26.26 -22.17 17.60
CA GLY A 5 25.04 -22.57 16.89
C GLY A 5 25.06 -24.03 16.46
N MET A 6 26.19 -24.50 15.93
CA MET A 6 26.39 -25.89 15.51
C MET A 6 26.48 -26.85 16.71
N ALA A 7 27.07 -26.42 17.83
CA ALA A 7 27.06 -27.18 19.09
C ALA A 7 25.62 -27.35 19.60
N LYS A 8 24.83 -26.27 19.66
CA LYS A 8 23.40 -26.34 20.02
C LYS A 8 22.63 -27.30 19.10
N ARG A 9 22.88 -27.22 17.78
CA ARG A 9 22.30 -28.12 16.77
C ARG A 9 22.65 -29.60 17.02
N HIS A 10 23.91 -29.90 17.32
CA HIS A 10 24.34 -31.27 17.63
C HIS A 10 23.73 -31.78 18.96
N TRP A 11 23.52 -30.90 19.93
CA TRP A 11 22.86 -31.24 21.19
C TRP A 11 21.35 -31.51 21.01
N THR A 12 20.66 -30.76 20.15
CA THR A 12 19.22 -30.93 19.90
C THR A 12 18.91 -32.12 18.98
N MET A 13 19.65 -32.31 17.88
CA MET A 13 19.36 -33.39 16.91
C MET A 13 19.99 -34.75 17.23
N ARG A 14 20.91 -34.82 18.21
CA ARG A 14 21.54 -36.06 18.75
C ARG A 14 21.87 -37.16 17.73
N ALA A 15 22.33 -36.78 16.54
CA ALA A 15 22.72 -37.71 15.48
C ALA A 15 23.96 -38.56 15.87
N LYS A 16 24.35 -39.50 15.01
CA LYS A 16 25.52 -40.36 15.23
C LYS A 16 26.78 -39.50 15.44
N ARG A 17 27.54 -39.75 16.52
CA ARG A 17 28.73 -38.98 16.97
C ARG A 17 28.45 -37.53 17.45
N TRP A 18 27.22 -37.20 17.86
CA TRP A 18 26.88 -35.85 18.33
C TRP A 18 27.75 -35.31 19.47
N LYS A 19 28.19 -36.18 20.41
CA LYS A 19 29.07 -35.80 21.53
C LYS A 19 30.41 -35.22 21.05
N LEU A 20 31.01 -35.82 20.02
CA LEU A 20 32.26 -35.36 19.45
C LEU A 20 32.07 -34.03 18.69
N GLY A 21 31.00 -33.94 17.89
CA GLY A 21 30.64 -32.70 17.20
C GLY A 21 30.35 -31.54 18.17
N PHE A 22 29.70 -31.83 19.30
CA PHE A 22 29.43 -30.86 20.37
C PHE A 22 30.72 -30.35 21.02
N VAL A 23 31.63 -31.26 21.41
CA VAL A 23 32.89 -30.90 22.08
C VAL A 23 33.80 -30.07 21.17
N ILE A 24 33.98 -30.48 19.91
CA ILE A 24 34.85 -29.75 18.96
C ILE A 24 34.30 -28.35 18.69
N ASN A 25 33.01 -28.23 18.38
CA ASN A 25 32.40 -26.93 18.10
C ASN A 25 32.31 -26.04 19.36
N GLY A 26 32.11 -26.66 20.53
CA GLY A 26 32.13 -25.98 21.82
C GLY A 26 33.50 -25.40 22.15
N LEU A 27 34.57 -26.19 21.98
CA LEU A 27 35.94 -25.76 22.24
C LEU A 27 36.35 -24.62 21.30
N SER A 28 36.07 -24.75 20.01
CA SER A 28 36.32 -23.68 19.04
C SER A 28 35.55 -22.39 19.37
N SER A 29 34.30 -22.52 19.85
CA SER A 29 33.53 -21.35 20.29
C SER A 29 34.10 -20.72 21.55
N PHE A 30 34.59 -21.52 22.49
CA PHE A 30 35.22 -21.04 23.71
C PHE A 30 36.51 -20.28 23.41
N THR A 31 37.39 -20.84 22.58
CA THR A 31 38.62 -20.17 22.15
C THR A 31 38.31 -18.83 21.45
N CYS A 32 37.35 -18.80 20.53
CA CYS A 32 36.94 -17.55 19.89
C CYS A 32 36.36 -16.52 20.88
N PHE A 33 35.63 -16.96 21.91
CA PHE A 33 35.10 -16.08 22.95
C PHE A 33 36.22 -15.47 23.79
N VAL A 34 37.19 -16.28 24.21
CA VAL A 34 38.36 -15.82 24.97
C VAL A 34 39.15 -14.80 24.17
N VAL A 35 39.41 -15.06 22.88
CA VAL A 35 40.10 -14.11 21.99
C VAL A 35 39.33 -12.80 21.89
N ALA A 36 38.02 -12.84 21.63
CA ALA A 36 37.19 -11.64 21.54
C ALA A 36 37.18 -10.84 22.86
N LEU A 37 37.17 -11.52 24.00
CA LEU A 37 37.20 -10.90 25.32
C LEU A 37 38.55 -10.22 25.60
N ILE A 38 39.67 -10.88 25.27
CA ILE A 38 41.00 -10.29 25.39
C ILE A 38 41.11 -9.03 24.52
N PHE A 39 40.67 -9.09 23.25
CA PHE A 39 40.68 -7.91 22.38
C PHE A 39 39.79 -6.78 22.91
N GLY A 40 38.62 -7.11 23.46
CA GLY A 40 37.72 -6.14 24.07
C GLY A 40 38.34 -5.41 25.26
N VAL A 41 39.11 -6.12 26.11
CA VAL A 41 39.78 -5.54 27.29
C VAL A 41 41.05 -4.78 26.91
N VAL A 42 41.92 -5.38 26.10
CA VAL A 42 43.24 -4.82 25.76
C VAL A 42 43.13 -3.56 24.91
N LYS A 43 42.19 -3.55 23.93
CA LYS A 43 41.98 -2.41 23.04
C LYS A 43 40.82 -1.53 23.44
N PHE A 44 40.38 -1.61 24.70
CA PHE A 44 39.26 -0.83 25.20
C PHE A 44 39.52 0.68 25.05
N GLY A 45 40.75 1.14 25.33
CA GLY A 45 41.15 2.54 25.17
C GLY A 45 41.31 3.02 23.72
N GLU A 46 41.48 2.10 22.76
CA GLU A 46 41.70 2.43 21.32
C GLU A 46 40.39 2.47 20.52
N GLY A 47 39.23 2.29 21.16
CA GLY A 47 37.91 2.34 20.51
C GLY A 47 37.24 0.99 20.27
N ALA A 48 37.78 -0.12 20.78
CA ALA A 48 37.13 -1.43 20.67
C ALA A 48 35.73 -1.48 21.33
N TRP A 49 35.50 -0.63 22.34
CA TRP A 49 34.19 -0.49 22.99
C TRP A 49 33.07 -0.10 22.00
N MET A 50 33.38 0.67 20.95
CA MET A 50 32.39 1.04 19.92
C MET A 50 31.87 -0.19 19.17
N VAL A 51 32.76 -1.12 18.82
CA VAL A 51 32.37 -2.37 18.12
C VAL A 51 31.58 -3.28 19.07
N VAL A 52 32.02 -3.37 20.32
CA VAL A 52 31.34 -4.15 21.38
C VAL A 52 29.92 -3.63 21.64
N CYS A 53 29.66 -2.34 21.52
CA CYS A 53 28.31 -1.77 21.65
C CYS A 53 27.50 -1.80 20.34
N THR A 54 28.13 -1.50 19.20
CA THR A 54 27.45 -1.38 17.90
C THR A 54 26.97 -2.74 17.38
N ALA A 55 27.79 -3.79 17.51
CA ALA A 55 27.44 -5.10 16.98
C ALA A 55 26.19 -5.72 17.64
N PRO A 56 26.02 -5.71 18.97
CA PRO A 56 24.78 -6.14 19.62
C PRO A 56 23.56 -5.29 19.25
N PHE A 57 23.72 -3.97 19.15
CA PHE A 57 22.63 -3.06 18.76
C PHE A 57 22.15 -3.35 17.33
N MET A 58 23.08 -3.49 16.39
CA MET A 58 22.78 -3.84 15.00
C MET A 58 22.11 -5.22 14.90
N PHE A 59 22.62 -6.21 15.64
CA PHE A 59 22.06 -7.57 15.67
C PHE A 59 20.65 -7.59 16.27
N TRP A 60 20.40 -6.82 17.33
CA TRP A 60 19.08 -6.64 17.90
C TRP A 60 18.10 -6.02 16.89
N GLY A 61 18.51 -4.98 16.17
CA GLY A 61 17.70 -4.37 15.12
C GLY A 61 17.34 -5.34 13.99
N LEU A 62 18.33 -6.10 13.50
CA LEU A 62 18.12 -7.14 12.47
C LEU A 62 17.16 -8.24 12.93
N ILE A 63 17.28 -8.71 14.17
CA ILE A 63 16.35 -9.71 14.73
C ILE A 63 14.95 -9.13 14.89
N HIS A 64 14.84 -7.89 15.37
CA HIS A 64 13.54 -7.26 15.56
C HIS A 64 12.79 -7.12 14.24
N LEU A 65 13.48 -6.65 13.18
CA LEU A 65 12.93 -6.58 11.83
C LEU A 65 12.52 -7.96 11.31
N ASN A 66 13.39 -8.96 11.44
CA ASN A 66 13.10 -10.32 10.99
C ASN A 66 11.85 -10.89 11.67
N LYS A 67 11.70 -10.69 12.99
CA LYS A 67 10.51 -11.11 13.73
C LYS A 67 9.23 -10.42 13.25
N GLN A 68 9.29 -9.13 12.91
CA GLN A 68 8.13 -8.43 12.34
C GLN A 68 7.72 -9.07 11.01
N TYR A 69 8.67 -9.39 10.12
CA TYR A 69 8.36 -10.09 8.88
C TYR A 69 7.73 -11.47 9.09
N THR A 70 8.22 -12.27 10.05
CA THR A 70 7.65 -13.60 10.30
C THR A 70 6.24 -13.52 10.90
N LEU A 71 5.98 -12.53 11.76
CA LEU A 71 4.64 -12.29 12.32
C LEU A 71 3.64 -11.83 11.25
N GLU A 72 4.08 -11.01 10.29
CA GLU A 72 3.28 -10.63 9.13
C GLU A 72 2.97 -11.85 8.26
N GLU A 73 3.97 -12.68 7.95
CA GLU A 73 3.82 -13.89 7.13
C GLU A 73 2.86 -14.92 7.76
N GLU A 74 2.95 -15.16 9.07
CA GLU A 74 2.02 -16.03 9.81
C GLU A 74 0.59 -15.45 9.87
N ALA A 75 0.44 -14.11 9.91
CA ALA A 75 -0.86 -13.44 9.84
C ALA A 75 -1.50 -13.55 8.44
N PHE A 76 -0.70 -13.49 7.37
CA PHE A 76 -1.16 -13.73 5.99
C PHE A 76 -1.53 -15.20 5.76
N GLU A 77 -0.74 -16.15 6.27
CA GLU A 77 -1.01 -17.59 6.11
C GLU A 77 -2.23 -18.05 6.90
N SER A 78 -2.42 -17.57 8.13
CA SER A 78 -3.60 -17.90 8.96
C SER A 78 -4.92 -17.31 8.43
N GLY A 79 -4.87 -16.20 7.70
CA GLY A 79 -6.02 -15.62 6.99
C GLY A 79 -6.52 -16.48 5.81
N SER A 80 -5.68 -17.37 5.27
CA SER A 80 -6.02 -18.26 4.16
C SER A 80 -7.06 -19.34 4.54
N GLY A 81 -7.17 -19.67 5.84
CA GLY A 81 -8.06 -20.70 6.37
C GLY A 81 -9.35 -20.16 6.99
N ALA A 82 -9.48 -18.84 7.14
CA ALA A 82 -10.60 -18.20 7.84
C ALA A 82 -11.78 -17.94 6.89
N GLY A 83 -12.45 -19.01 6.47
CA GLY A 83 -13.76 -18.96 5.81
C GLY A 83 -13.72 -18.42 4.38
N THR A 84 -14.42 -19.10 3.49
CA THR A 84 -14.75 -18.57 2.16
C THR A 84 -15.23 -17.13 2.31
N LEU A 85 -14.44 -16.14 1.87
CA LEU A 85 -14.87 -14.74 1.80
C LEU A 85 -16.11 -14.73 0.90
N THR A 86 -17.29 -14.79 1.52
CA THR A 86 -18.57 -14.91 0.82
C THR A 86 -19.01 -13.50 0.40
N THR A 87 -18.08 -12.74 -0.17
CA THR A 87 -18.40 -11.46 -0.80
C THR A 87 -19.10 -11.79 -2.11
N SER A 88 -20.42 -11.71 -2.09
CA SER A 88 -21.26 -12.04 -3.24
C SER A 88 -21.57 -10.82 -4.11
N HIS A 89 -21.36 -9.61 -3.59
CA HIS A 89 -21.72 -8.37 -4.27
C HIS A 89 -20.55 -7.39 -4.26
N ASN A 90 -20.11 -7.00 -5.46
CA ASN A 90 -19.16 -5.91 -5.62
C ASN A 90 -19.93 -4.59 -5.81
N ARG A 91 -19.70 -3.61 -4.94
CA ARG A 91 -20.29 -2.26 -5.06
C ARG A 91 -19.16 -1.27 -5.35
N ILE A 92 -19.31 -0.53 -6.44
CA ILE A 92 -18.34 0.47 -6.87
C ILE A 92 -18.82 1.85 -6.41
N VAL A 93 -17.94 2.58 -5.75
CA VAL A 93 -18.11 4.01 -5.46
C VAL A 93 -16.99 4.79 -6.12
N VAL A 94 -17.35 5.82 -6.89
CA VAL A 94 -16.40 6.71 -7.54
C VAL A 94 -16.41 8.04 -6.81
N PHE A 95 -15.31 8.42 -6.16
CA PHE A 95 -15.23 9.74 -5.55
C PHE A 95 -14.81 10.76 -6.60
N VAL A 96 -15.65 11.76 -6.82
CA VAL A 96 -15.48 12.75 -7.88
C VAL A 96 -15.33 14.14 -7.27
N ASP A 97 -14.28 14.85 -7.68
CA ASP A 97 -14.07 16.26 -7.33
C ASP A 97 -14.72 17.19 -8.36
N GLN A 98 -14.46 16.99 -9.65
CA GLN A 98 -15.03 17.80 -10.73
C GLN A 98 -15.26 16.98 -11.99
N TYR A 99 -16.10 17.49 -12.89
CA TYR A 99 -16.36 16.83 -14.17
C TYR A 99 -15.31 17.19 -15.23
N ASP A 100 -14.41 16.24 -15.50
CA ASP A 100 -13.36 16.34 -16.50
C ASP A 100 -13.11 15.01 -17.22
N LEU A 101 -12.12 15.01 -18.12
CA LEU A 101 -11.77 13.83 -18.91
C LEU A 101 -11.17 12.70 -18.06
N ALA A 102 -10.55 13.01 -16.92
CA ALA A 102 -10.06 11.99 -15.98
C ALA A 102 -11.24 11.24 -15.36
N THR A 103 -12.26 11.99 -14.94
CA THR A 103 -13.51 11.48 -14.38
C THR A 103 -14.27 10.66 -15.42
N GLU A 104 -14.42 11.16 -16.65
CA GLU A 104 -15.07 10.42 -17.74
C GLU A 104 -14.39 9.07 -18.01
N ARG A 105 -13.04 9.04 -18.08
CA ARG A 105 -12.31 7.78 -18.25
C ARG A 105 -12.46 6.84 -17.06
N ALA A 106 -12.45 7.38 -15.84
CA ALA A 106 -12.67 6.58 -14.64
C ALA A 106 -14.08 5.97 -14.61
N LEU A 107 -15.11 6.74 -14.97
CA LEU A 107 -16.49 6.25 -15.09
C LEU A 107 -16.62 5.19 -16.19
N ALA A 108 -15.99 5.41 -17.35
CA ALA A 108 -15.95 4.43 -18.43
C ALA A 108 -15.28 3.12 -17.98
N TYR A 109 -14.16 3.21 -17.24
CA TYR A 109 -13.50 2.05 -16.65
C TYR A 109 -14.42 1.31 -15.66
N CYS A 110 -15.16 2.04 -14.81
CA CYS A 110 -16.13 1.44 -13.87
C CYS A 110 -17.17 0.59 -14.61
N LYS A 111 -17.64 1.03 -15.78
CA LYS A 111 -18.60 0.26 -16.60
C LYS A 111 -18.05 -1.05 -17.15
N THR A 112 -16.72 -1.18 -17.27
CA THR A 112 -16.11 -2.45 -17.68
C THR A 112 -16.00 -3.47 -16.54
N LEU A 113 -16.24 -3.04 -15.30
CA LEU A 113 -16.15 -3.89 -14.12
C LEU A 113 -17.50 -4.53 -13.81
N SER A 114 -17.50 -5.85 -13.59
CA SER A 114 -18.68 -6.57 -13.10
C SER A 114 -19.00 -6.13 -11.67
N SER A 115 -20.02 -5.29 -11.53
CA SER A 115 -20.47 -4.75 -10.25
C SER A 115 -21.99 -4.82 -10.13
N SER A 116 -22.46 -4.93 -8.89
CA SER A 116 -23.88 -4.92 -8.55
C SER A 116 -24.48 -3.52 -8.58
N THR A 117 -23.67 -2.51 -8.26
CA THR A 117 -24.08 -1.11 -8.24
C THR A 117 -22.85 -0.23 -8.46
N ILE A 118 -23.02 0.83 -9.24
CA ILE A 118 -22.04 1.89 -9.43
C ILE A 118 -22.72 3.19 -9.03
N ARG A 119 -22.08 3.97 -8.15
CA ARG A 119 -22.51 5.32 -7.81
C ARG A 119 -21.30 6.26 -7.74
N ALA A 120 -21.51 7.51 -8.13
CA ALA A 120 -20.52 8.56 -7.97
C ALA A 120 -20.90 9.41 -6.75
N ILE A 121 -19.91 9.74 -5.93
CA ILE A 121 -20.11 10.59 -4.75
C ILE A 121 -19.21 11.81 -4.89
N HIS A 122 -19.80 12.98 -4.73
CA HIS A 122 -19.09 14.24 -4.59
C HIS A 122 -19.26 14.77 -3.17
N PHE A 123 -18.15 15.16 -2.55
CA PHE A 123 -18.17 15.79 -1.24
C PHE A 123 -18.27 17.31 -1.44
N ASP A 124 -19.39 17.90 -1.06
CA ASP A 124 -19.62 19.33 -1.16
C ASP A 124 -18.77 20.08 -0.11
N ILE A 125 -17.74 20.76 -0.61
CA ILE A 125 -16.88 21.68 0.13
C ILE A 125 -17.10 23.12 -0.36
N ASP A 126 -17.43 23.27 -1.65
CA ASP A 126 -17.68 24.53 -2.34
C ASP A 126 -18.93 24.37 -3.23
N PRO A 127 -20.07 24.98 -2.83
CA PRO A 127 -21.33 24.87 -3.55
C PRO A 127 -21.25 25.33 -5.02
N ALA A 128 -20.34 26.25 -5.36
CA ALA A 128 -20.17 26.71 -6.74
C ALA A 128 -19.56 25.62 -7.64
N VAL A 129 -18.63 24.83 -7.10
CA VAL A 129 -18.02 23.68 -7.77
C VAL A 129 -19.04 22.56 -7.90
N THR A 130 -19.78 22.27 -6.82
CA THR A 130 -20.85 21.26 -6.82
C THR A 130 -21.91 21.55 -7.86
N LYS A 131 -22.41 22.79 -7.93
CA LYS A 131 -23.38 23.20 -8.96
C LYS A 131 -22.85 22.99 -10.38
N THR A 132 -21.59 23.35 -10.62
CA THR A 132 -20.97 23.15 -11.94
C THR A 132 -20.83 21.67 -12.29
N LEU A 133 -20.56 20.81 -11.30
CA LEU A 133 -20.52 19.37 -11.47
C LEU A 133 -21.90 18.82 -11.82
N GLU A 134 -22.94 19.21 -11.07
CA GLU A 134 -24.33 18.79 -11.31
C GLU A 134 -24.82 19.18 -12.70
N GLU A 135 -24.58 20.41 -13.14
CA GLU A 135 -24.94 20.90 -14.48
C GLU A 135 -24.25 20.12 -15.62
N ARG A 136 -23.06 19.56 -15.35
CA ARG A 136 -22.30 18.77 -16.33
C ARG A 136 -22.63 17.29 -16.26
N TRP A 137 -23.13 16.81 -15.12
CA TRP A 137 -23.43 15.40 -14.91
C TRP A 137 -24.61 14.96 -15.76
N GLY A 138 -24.62 13.70 -16.18
CA GLY A 138 -25.77 13.09 -16.86
C GLY A 138 -25.97 13.54 -18.31
N ARG A 139 -25.04 14.31 -18.90
CA ARG A 139 -25.10 14.68 -20.32
C ARG A 139 -25.23 13.46 -21.22
N HIS A 140 -26.05 13.57 -22.27
CA HIS A 140 -26.24 12.52 -23.26
C HIS A 140 -24.89 12.12 -23.89
N GLU A 141 -24.68 10.82 -24.15
CA GLU A 141 -23.41 10.24 -24.65
C GLU A 141 -22.20 10.30 -23.71
N SER A 142 -22.34 10.81 -22.48
CA SER A 142 -21.27 10.76 -21.48
C SER A 142 -21.22 9.42 -20.73
N ALA A 143 -20.07 9.07 -20.13
CA ALA A 143 -20.00 7.92 -19.24
C ALA A 143 -20.84 8.12 -17.97
N SER A 144 -21.09 9.37 -17.56
CA SER A 144 -21.91 9.69 -16.38
C SER A 144 -23.42 9.46 -16.57
N SER A 145 -23.92 9.39 -17.80
CA SER A 145 -25.36 9.29 -18.13
C SER A 145 -26.11 8.16 -17.40
N SER A 146 -25.43 7.06 -17.10
CA SER A 146 -26.02 5.88 -16.47
C SER A 146 -25.58 5.67 -15.02
N ILE A 147 -24.89 6.64 -14.41
CA ILE A 147 -24.33 6.53 -13.06
C ILE A 147 -24.91 7.66 -12.20
N PRO A 148 -25.62 7.36 -11.10
CA PRO A 148 -26.15 8.38 -10.22
C PRO A 148 -25.01 9.14 -9.54
N LEU A 149 -25.18 10.47 -9.44
CA LEU A 149 -24.33 11.35 -8.64
C LEU A 149 -25.05 11.62 -7.30
N GLU A 150 -24.38 11.31 -6.21
CA GLU A 150 -24.80 11.63 -4.85
C GLU A 150 -23.92 12.77 -4.33
N ILE A 151 -24.55 13.83 -3.83
CA ILE A 151 -23.85 14.94 -3.18
C ILE A 151 -23.90 14.70 -1.67
N MET A 152 -22.74 14.71 -1.03
CA MET A 152 -22.62 14.58 0.41
C MET A 152 -21.98 15.83 1.01
N GLU A 153 -22.67 16.46 1.95
CA GLU A 153 -22.13 17.61 2.68
C GLU A 153 -20.90 17.21 3.50
N CYS A 154 -19.83 18.01 3.43
CA CYS A 154 -18.59 17.77 4.17
C CYS A 154 -18.32 18.93 5.15
N GLU A 155 -19.00 18.92 6.30
CA GLU A 155 -18.98 20.00 7.30
C GLU A 155 -17.56 20.36 7.79
N ASP A 156 -16.74 19.34 8.07
CA ASP A 156 -15.36 19.51 8.56
C ASP A 156 -14.33 19.80 7.44
N ARG A 157 -14.74 19.80 6.16
CA ARG A 157 -13.84 19.80 4.98
C ARG A 157 -12.80 18.66 4.98
N ARG A 158 -13.08 17.60 5.75
CA ARG A 158 -12.24 16.40 5.87
C ARG A 158 -12.77 15.29 4.98
N VAL A 159 -12.41 15.37 3.71
CA VAL A 159 -12.86 14.44 2.65
C VAL A 159 -12.43 12.99 2.93
N ASP A 160 -11.25 12.80 3.52
CA ASP A 160 -10.73 11.49 3.94
C ASP A 160 -11.64 10.81 4.96
N ARG A 161 -12.11 11.57 5.96
CA ARG A 161 -13.03 11.08 7.00
C ARG A 161 -14.41 10.76 6.41
N ALA A 162 -14.95 11.65 5.57
CA ALA A 162 -16.25 11.44 4.94
C ALA A 162 -16.23 10.22 4.00
N ALA A 163 -15.16 10.05 3.21
CA ALA A 163 -14.94 8.88 2.38
C ALA A 163 -14.86 7.58 3.21
N LEU A 164 -14.15 7.61 4.33
CA LEU A 164 -14.07 6.47 5.26
C LEU A 164 -15.47 6.08 5.77
N GLU A 165 -16.30 7.05 6.15
CA GLU A 165 -17.65 6.82 6.67
C GLU A 165 -18.56 6.17 5.62
N VAL A 166 -18.55 6.68 4.39
CA VAL A 166 -19.29 6.11 3.25
C VAL A 166 -18.92 4.66 3.00
N VAL A 167 -17.62 4.37 2.95
CA VAL A 167 -17.14 3.01 2.68
C VAL A 167 -17.47 2.09 3.86
N SER A 168 -17.26 2.55 5.09
CA SER A 168 -17.58 1.80 6.30
C SER A 168 -19.06 1.42 6.35
N ASP A 169 -19.93 2.33 5.93
CA ASP A 169 -21.36 2.07 5.82
C ASP A 169 -21.68 1.05 4.72
N MET A 170 -21.04 1.17 3.56
CA MET A 170 -21.22 0.23 2.43
C MET A 170 -20.87 -1.22 2.82
N VAL A 171 -19.80 -1.42 3.60
CA VAL A 171 -19.33 -2.76 4.03
C VAL A 171 -19.98 -3.26 5.31
N ARG A 172 -20.95 -2.53 5.91
CA ARG A 172 -21.78 -3.05 7.01
C ARG A 172 -22.48 -4.35 6.61
N ASP A 173 -22.88 -4.46 5.35
CA ASP A 173 -23.35 -5.73 4.79
C ASP A 173 -22.14 -6.68 4.61
N PRO A 174 -22.12 -7.83 5.31
CA PRO A 174 -20.98 -8.75 5.25
C PRO A 174 -20.77 -9.39 3.87
N LYS A 175 -21.77 -9.34 2.97
CA LYS A 175 -21.67 -9.90 1.62
C LYS A 175 -21.13 -8.90 0.59
N VAL A 176 -20.94 -7.64 0.98
CA VAL A 176 -20.50 -6.58 0.10
C VAL A 176 -18.97 -6.42 0.16
N PHE A 177 -18.37 -6.34 -1.03
CA PHE A 177 -17.03 -5.84 -1.24
C PHE A 177 -17.11 -4.43 -1.83
N ALA A 178 -16.42 -3.47 -1.22
CA ALA A 178 -16.42 -2.09 -1.66
C ALA A 178 -15.20 -1.81 -2.55
N MET A 179 -15.44 -1.34 -3.77
CA MET A 179 -14.39 -0.89 -4.67
C MET A 179 -14.47 0.63 -4.84
N VAL A 180 -13.46 1.32 -4.31
CA VAL A 180 -13.35 2.77 -4.36
C VAL A 180 -12.50 3.16 -5.55
N ILE A 181 -13.08 3.93 -6.48
CA ILE A 181 -12.40 4.44 -7.66
C ILE A 181 -12.10 5.91 -7.48
N LEU A 182 -10.84 6.27 -7.69
CA LEU A 182 -10.32 7.63 -7.52
C LEU A 182 -9.74 8.12 -8.85
N PRO A 183 -10.46 8.97 -9.60
CA PRO A 183 -9.91 9.62 -10.78
C PRO A 183 -8.75 10.52 -10.35
N ARG A 184 -7.58 10.36 -10.98
CA ARG A 184 -6.40 11.19 -10.67
C ARG A 184 -5.91 11.94 -11.89
N ARG A 185 -5.69 13.24 -11.71
CA ARG A 185 -5.14 14.11 -12.74
C ARG A 185 -3.62 13.96 -12.78
N GLY A 186 -3.10 13.50 -13.91
CA GLY A 186 -1.68 13.43 -14.19
C GLY A 186 -1.19 14.71 -14.85
N PHE A 187 -0.61 15.62 -14.07
CA PHE A 187 0.16 16.75 -14.59
C PHE A 187 1.58 16.31 -14.97
N THR A 188 2.15 16.89 -16.03
CA THR A 188 3.46 16.51 -16.61
C THR A 188 4.65 17.00 -15.77
N SER A 189 4.48 18.04 -14.95
CA SER A 189 5.55 18.63 -14.14
C SER A 189 5.66 18.01 -12.74
N ARG A 190 6.89 17.62 -12.33
CA ARG A 190 7.20 17.07 -11.00
C ARG A 190 6.90 18.05 -9.86
N ILE A 191 7.06 19.35 -10.10
CA ILE A 191 6.77 20.41 -9.12
C ILE A 191 5.25 20.56 -8.93
N GLN A 192 4.49 20.45 -10.03
CA GLN A 192 3.03 20.50 -10.00
C GLN A 192 2.42 19.28 -9.29
N ARG A 193 3.04 18.10 -9.40
CA ARG A 193 2.65 16.88 -8.66
C ARG A 193 2.85 16.98 -7.14
N LEU A 194 3.81 17.79 -6.71
CA LEU A 194 4.07 18.01 -5.28
C LEU A 194 3.09 19.02 -4.67
N LEU A 195 2.61 19.97 -5.50
CA LEU A 195 1.68 21.02 -5.11
C LEU A 195 0.21 20.63 -5.27
N HIS A 196 -0.13 19.74 -6.20
CA HIS A 196 -1.52 19.36 -6.48
C HIS A 196 -1.68 17.83 -6.49
N ASP A 197 -2.74 17.40 -5.79
CA ASP A 197 -3.38 16.07 -5.89
C ASP A 197 -2.76 14.93 -5.03
N ARG A 198 -2.71 15.17 -3.71
CA ARG A 198 -2.56 14.11 -2.68
C ARG A 198 -3.90 13.64 -2.09
N THR A 199 -5.02 14.24 -2.50
CA THR A 199 -6.34 13.93 -1.95
C THR A 199 -6.72 12.47 -2.23
N ALA A 200 -6.51 11.99 -3.46
CA ALA A 200 -6.71 10.59 -3.81
C ALA A 200 -5.81 9.64 -2.98
N ASP A 201 -4.53 9.98 -2.78
CA ASP A 201 -3.62 9.16 -1.96
C ASP A 201 -4.07 9.12 -0.49
N THR A 202 -4.54 10.25 0.03
CA THR A 202 -5.04 10.38 1.41
C THR A 202 -6.32 9.58 1.61
N ILE A 203 -7.30 9.73 0.71
CA ILE A 203 -8.55 8.96 0.74
C ILE A 203 -8.26 7.46 0.62
N ALA A 204 -7.43 7.06 -0.34
CA ALA A 204 -7.05 5.65 -0.51
C ALA A 204 -6.41 5.09 0.77
N SER A 205 -5.48 5.84 1.39
CA SER A 205 -4.84 5.42 2.63
C SER A 205 -5.84 5.27 3.79
N ALA A 206 -6.82 6.17 3.92
CA ALA A 206 -7.84 6.08 4.96
C ALA A 206 -8.75 4.86 4.74
N VAL A 207 -9.25 4.70 3.51
CA VAL A 207 -10.20 3.66 3.12
C VAL A 207 -9.61 2.24 3.20
N MET A 208 -8.32 2.06 2.95
CA MET A 208 -7.65 0.74 3.03
C MET A 208 -7.65 0.12 4.44
N HIS A 209 -7.93 0.91 5.49
CA HIS A 209 -8.08 0.38 6.85
C HIS A 209 -9.43 -0.33 7.06
N VAL A 210 -10.38 -0.19 6.13
CA VAL A 210 -11.69 -0.85 6.18
C VAL A 210 -11.59 -2.25 5.58
N PRO A 211 -12.04 -3.31 6.28
CA PRO A 211 -12.02 -4.66 5.74
C PRO A 211 -12.92 -4.79 4.49
N ARG A 212 -12.60 -5.73 3.60
CA ARG A 212 -13.35 -5.98 2.34
C ARG A 212 -13.45 -4.76 1.41
N THR A 213 -12.41 -3.95 1.39
CA THR A 213 -12.33 -2.75 0.55
C THR A 213 -11.08 -2.77 -0.32
N ALA A 214 -11.21 -2.29 -1.56
CA ALA A 214 -10.08 -1.96 -2.42
C ALA A 214 -10.19 -0.51 -2.89
N ALA A 215 -9.07 0.22 -2.87
CA ALA A 215 -8.96 1.54 -3.49
C ALA A 215 -8.15 1.44 -4.79
N THR A 216 -8.72 1.92 -5.89
CA THR A 216 -8.08 1.93 -7.22
C THR A 216 -8.00 3.34 -7.74
N ILE A 217 -6.79 3.79 -8.02
CA ILE A 217 -6.54 5.11 -8.62
C ILE A 217 -6.52 4.95 -10.14
N VAL A 218 -7.36 5.70 -10.85
CA VAL A 218 -7.40 5.72 -12.32
C VAL A 218 -6.67 6.97 -12.81
N PRO A 219 -5.40 6.86 -13.26
CA PRO A 219 -4.65 8.01 -13.69
C PRO A 219 -5.04 8.44 -15.10
N TYR A 220 -5.22 9.74 -15.30
CA TYR A 220 -5.34 10.36 -16.63
C TYR A 220 -4.19 11.33 -16.86
N ARG A 221 -3.34 11.07 -17.85
CA ARG A 221 -2.29 12.04 -18.25
C ARG A 221 -2.79 12.86 -19.42
N MET A 222 -2.84 14.18 -19.26
CA MET A 222 -3.03 15.09 -20.39
C MET A 222 -1.78 15.03 -21.28
N LYS A 223 -1.92 14.58 -22.53
CA LYS A 223 -0.89 14.81 -23.55
C LYS A 223 -0.94 16.31 -23.87
N THR A 224 0.20 17.00 -23.81
CA THR A 224 0.33 18.37 -24.31
C THR A 224 -0.32 18.44 -25.70
N VAL A 225 -1.21 19.41 -25.90
CA VAL A 225 -1.98 19.60 -27.13
C VAL A 225 -1.06 19.54 -28.35
N VAL A 226 -1.06 18.43 -29.07
CA VAL A 226 -0.57 18.34 -30.45
C VAL A 226 -1.82 18.46 -31.33
N PRO A 227 -1.83 19.27 -32.40
CA PRO A 227 -3.03 19.56 -33.17
C PRO A 227 -3.70 18.30 -33.70
N MET A 228 -5.02 18.36 -33.68
CA MET A 228 -6.02 17.35 -34.01
C MET A 228 -5.69 16.56 -35.29
N ALA A 229 -5.10 15.37 -35.11
CA ALA A 229 -5.17 14.28 -36.08
C ALA A 229 -5.39 12.99 -35.30
N GLN A 230 -6.53 12.35 -35.62
CA GLN A 230 -6.99 11.03 -35.19
C GLN A 230 -5.91 10.18 -34.50
N SER A 231 -5.94 10.11 -33.17
CA SER A 231 -5.17 9.11 -32.44
C SER A 231 -6.10 8.30 -31.57
N VAL A 232 -6.51 7.14 -32.09
CA VAL A 232 -6.84 5.98 -31.27
C VAL A 232 -5.77 5.86 -30.19
N ASP A 233 -6.16 5.67 -28.93
CA ASP A 233 -5.25 5.46 -27.80
C ASP A 233 -4.45 4.17 -28.03
N ALA A 234 -3.39 4.26 -28.83
CA ALA A 234 -2.34 3.28 -28.86
C ALA A 234 -1.58 3.40 -27.53
N PRO A 235 -1.32 2.28 -26.82
CA PRO A 235 -0.44 2.33 -25.67
C PRO A 235 0.89 2.89 -26.14
N SER A 236 1.28 4.05 -25.63
CA SER A 236 2.66 4.56 -25.77
C SER A 236 3.54 3.69 -24.86
N ALA A 237 3.74 2.45 -25.28
CA ALA A 237 4.73 1.54 -24.76
C ALA A 237 6.09 2.14 -25.14
N ASP A 238 6.62 3.00 -24.26
CA ASP A 238 8.07 3.08 -23.97
C ASP A 238 8.48 4.19 -23.00
N VAL A 239 7.56 5.00 -22.48
CA VAL A 239 7.91 6.01 -21.47
C VAL A 239 7.41 5.60 -20.08
N VAL A 240 7.79 4.40 -19.64
CA VAL A 240 7.82 4.08 -18.20
C VAL A 240 9.08 4.73 -17.63
N VAL A 241 9.01 6.02 -17.31
CA VAL A 241 10.04 6.67 -16.48
C VAL A 241 9.96 6.03 -15.10
N ARG A 242 10.77 4.99 -14.87
CA ARG A 242 11.00 4.39 -13.56
C ARG A 242 11.59 5.47 -12.64
N GLY A 243 10.73 6.16 -11.92
CA GLY A 243 11.09 7.14 -10.89
C GLY A 243 11.42 6.45 -9.56
N GLY A 244 12.28 5.44 -9.58
CA GLY A 244 12.80 4.82 -8.35
C GLY A 244 13.97 5.65 -7.83
N HIS A 245 13.82 6.24 -6.65
CA HIS A 245 14.93 6.82 -5.90
C HIS A 245 15.88 5.68 -5.48
N ARG A 246 17.15 5.78 -5.86
CA ARG A 246 18.25 5.11 -5.17
C ARG A 246 18.60 5.89 -3.91
#